data_AF-A0A291G9P4-F1
#
_entry.id   AF-A0A291G9P4-F1
#
_cell.length_a   1.000
_cell.length_b   1.000
_cell.length_c   1.000
_cell.angle_alpha   90.00
_cell.angle_beta   90.00
_cell.angle_gamma   90.00
#
_symmetry.space_group_name_H-M   'P 1'
#
loop_
_entity.id
_entity.type
_entity.pdbx_description
1 polymer ?
#
loop_
_entity_poly.entity_id
_entity_poly.type
_entity_poly.pdbx_seq_one_letter_code
_entity_poly.pdbx_strand_id
1 'polypeptide(L)'
;MTYKGSGHDHEQDGGRNPSRPLHVRDILPNHDKGLPLGTKVMTADGILPVEFLEPGDRVITRAGMRTLLGIDTPAPKRFKLTFEREEIIYADGLMVMSETGVPFAA
;
A
#
# COMPACT_ATOMS: atom_id res chain seq x y z
N MET A 1 -44.07 19.37 -51.00
CA MET A 1 -43.77 19.67 -49.58
C MET A 1 -43.04 18.46 -49.01
N THR A 2 -41.73 18.56 -48.87
CA THR A 2 -40.82 17.42 -48.63
C THR A 2 -40.67 17.16 -47.14
N TYR A 3 -41.17 16.02 -46.66
CA TYR A 3 -40.85 15.52 -45.32
C TYR A 3 -39.56 14.71 -45.36
N LYS A 4 -38.48 15.29 -44.84
CA LYS A 4 -37.20 14.61 -44.57
C LYS A 4 -37.31 13.97 -43.19
N GLY A 5 -37.58 12.67 -43.14
CA GLY A 5 -37.45 11.86 -41.93
C GLY A 5 -35.98 11.60 -41.67
N SER A 6 -35.40 12.33 -40.72
CA SER A 6 -34.00 12.20 -40.30
C SER A 6 -33.85 10.95 -39.43
N GLY A 7 -33.08 9.97 -39.91
CA GLY A 7 -32.58 8.89 -39.09
C GLY A 7 -31.65 9.44 -38.01
N HIS A 8 -31.96 9.15 -36.76
CA HIS A 8 -31.06 9.33 -35.64
C HIS A 8 -30.94 7.97 -34.95
N ASP A 9 -30.00 7.18 -35.46
CA ASP A 9 -29.40 6.06 -34.76
C ASP A 9 -28.62 6.65 -33.57
N HIS A 10 -29.23 6.62 -32.39
CA HIS A 10 -28.51 6.82 -31.13
C HIS A 10 -28.31 5.46 -30.46
N GLU A 11 -27.48 4.63 -31.09
CA GLU A 11 -26.65 3.66 -30.37
C GLU A 11 -25.56 4.44 -29.64
N GLN A 12 -25.84 4.86 -28.41
CA GLN A 12 -24.80 5.00 -27.39
C GLN A 12 -25.35 4.41 -26.09
N ASP A 13 -25.40 3.07 -26.10
CA ASP A 13 -25.35 2.28 -24.89
C ASP A 13 -24.08 2.70 -24.13
N GLY A 14 -24.27 3.57 -23.14
CA GLY A 14 -23.23 4.10 -22.26
C GLY A 14 -22.73 3.03 -21.30
N GLY A 15 -22.28 1.90 -21.85
CA GLY A 15 -21.62 0.83 -21.13
C GLY A 15 -20.47 1.43 -20.33
N ARG A 16 -20.66 1.54 -19.01
CA ARG A 16 -19.56 1.65 -18.06
C ARG A 16 -18.57 0.57 -18.43
N ASN A 17 -17.44 0.94 -19.00
CA ASN A 17 -16.37 0.03 -19.38
C ASN A 17 -15.96 -0.81 -18.15
N PRO A 18 -16.42 -2.07 -18.00
CA PRO A 18 -16.14 -2.86 -16.81
C PRO A 18 -14.82 -3.62 -16.93
N SER A 19 -13.99 -3.29 -17.93
CA SER A 19 -12.92 -4.17 -18.38
C SER A 19 -11.52 -3.70 -18.00
N ARG A 20 -11.36 -2.75 -17.08
CA ARG A 20 -10.03 -2.53 -16.51
C ARG A 20 -9.73 -3.73 -15.61
N PRO A 21 -8.69 -4.54 -15.91
CA PRO A 21 -8.33 -5.63 -15.02
C PRO A 21 -8.01 -5.04 -13.65
N LEU A 22 -8.70 -5.50 -12.61
CA LEU A 22 -8.36 -5.17 -11.24
C LEU A 22 -6.98 -5.78 -10.97
N HIS A 23 -5.96 -4.94 -10.87
CA HIS A 23 -4.66 -5.43 -10.44
C HIS A 23 -4.69 -5.55 -8.93
N VAL A 24 -4.03 -6.57 -8.38
CA VAL A 24 -3.89 -6.73 -6.92
C VAL A 24 -3.31 -5.46 -6.29
N ARG A 25 -2.46 -4.73 -7.01
CA ARG A 25 -1.89 -3.42 -6.62
C ARG A 25 -2.93 -2.31 -6.46
N ASP A 26 -4.09 -2.43 -7.10
CA ASP A 26 -5.19 -1.46 -7.02
C ASP A 26 -6.05 -1.70 -5.76
N ILE A 27 -5.92 -2.87 -5.11
CA ILE A 27 -6.70 -3.28 -3.93
C ILE A 27 -5.86 -3.18 -2.66
N LEU A 28 -4.58 -3.54 -2.72
CA LEU A 28 -3.68 -3.45 -1.56
C LEU A 28 -3.27 -2.00 -1.29
N PRO A 29 -3.03 -1.63 -0.02
CA PRO A 29 -2.50 -0.32 0.30
C PRO A 29 -1.25 -0.05 -0.55
N ASN A 30 -1.19 1.12 -1.17
CA ASN A 30 -0.01 1.49 -1.95
C ASN A 30 1.13 1.73 -0.97
N HIS A 31 2.13 0.85 -0.93
CA HIS A 31 3.33 0.97 -0.13
C HIS A 31 4.54 1.47 -0.93
N ASP A 32 4.33 1.91 -2.18
CA ASP A 32 5.38 2.49 -3.01
C ASP A 32 5.96 3.71 -2.29
N LYS A 33 7.28 3.70 -2.11
CA LYS A 33 8.06 4.69 -1.35
C LYS A 33 7.79 4.69 0.16
N GLY A 34 7.41 3.55 0.74
CA GLY A 34 7.26 3.37 2.18
C GLY A 34 5.81 3.21 2.65
N LEU A 35 5.66 2.86 3.92
CA LEU A 35 4.40 2.55 4.56
C LEU A 35 3.52 3.81 4.65
N PRO A 36 2.24 3.77 4.22
CA PRO A 36 1.32 4.89 4.40
C PRO A 36 0.97 5.11 5.88
N LEU A 37 0.64 6.34 6.26
CA LEU A 37 0.09 6.65 7.58
C LEU A 37 -1.10 5.74 7.92
N GLY A 38 -1.14 5.24 9.15
CA GLY A 38 -2.15 4.31 9.65
C GLY A 38 -1.86 2.84 9.38
N THR A 39 -0.78 2.51 8.64
CA THR A 39 -0.35 1.11 8.43
C THR A 39 -0.11 0.45 9.77
N LYS A 40 -0.76 -0.68 10.02
CA LYS A 40 -0.65 -1.44 11.26
C LYS A 40 0.57 -2.34 11.23
N VAL A 41 1.59 -2.01 12.01
CA VAL A 41 2.84 -2.76 12.13
C VAL A 41 2.78 -3.65 13.37
N MET A 42 3.27 -4.88 13.26
CA MET A 42 3.34 -5.81 14.38
C MET A 42 4.62 -5.58 15.19
N THR A 43 4.48 -5.25 16.47
CA THR A 43 5.58 -4.92 17.40
C THR A 43 5.52 -5.78 18.66
N ALA A 44 6.53 -5.66 19.53
CA ALA A 44 6.55 -6.32 20.83
C ALA A 44 5.42 -5.87 21.76
N ASP A 45 4.93 -4.64 21.60
CA ASP A 45 3.88 -4.03 22.43
C ASP A 45 2.48 -4.21 21.83
N GLY A 46 2.37 -4.98 20.75
CA GLY A 46 1.13 -5.27 20.04
C GLY A 46 1.13 -4.74 18.61
N ILE A 47 -0.04 -4.40 18.09
CA ILE A 47 -0.16 -3.85 16.75
C ILE A 47 -0.23 -2.33 16.87
N LEU A 48 0.77 -1.63 16.35
CA LEU A 48 0.87 -0.18 16.40
C LEU A 48 0.78 0.42 15.00
N PRO A 49 0.06 1.54 14.82
CA PRO A 49 0.19 2.39 13.65
C PRO A 49 1.64 2.83 13.43
N VAL A 50 2.08 2.87 12.17
CA VAL A 50 3.45 3.21 11.79
C VAL A 50 3.89 4.58 12.29
N GLU A 51 2.97 5.55 12.37
CA GLU A 51 3.25 6.91 12.85
C GLU A 51 3.55 7.01 14.36
N PHE A 52 3.30 5.93 15.12
CA PHE A 52 3.62 5.86 16.55
C PHE A 52 4.90 5.09 16.85
N LEU A 53 5.56 4.54 15.81
CA LEU A 53 6.85 3.90 16.01
C LEU A 53 7.92 4.96 16.26
N GLU A 54 8.89 4.60 17.09
CA GLU A 54 10.09 5.39 17.36
C GLU A 54 11.35 4.52 17.27
N PRO A 55 12.52 5.11 16.94
CA PRO A 55 13.79 4.40 17.05
C PRO A 55 13.98 3.81 18.46
N GLY A 56 14.33 2.53 18.52
CA GLY A 56 14.41 1.75 19.76
C GLY A 56 13.27 0.75 19.92
N ASP A 57 12.15 0.95 19.23
CA ASP A 57 11.02 0.03 19.27
C ASP A 57 11.37 -1.34 18.68
N ARG A 58 10.70 -2.38 19.18
CA ARG A 58 10.92 -3.75 18.73
C ARG A 58 9.84 -4.18 17.75
N VAL A 59 10.21 -4.32 16.48
CA VAL A 59 9.32 -4.73 15.39
C VAL A 59 9.47 -6.23 15.14
N ILE A 60 8.34 -6.91 14.91
CA ILE A 60 8.33 -8.32 14.54
C ILE A 60 8.59 -8.43 13.03
N THR A 61 9.70 -9.08 12.66
CA THR A 61 10.07 -9.36 11.26
C THR A 61 9.98 -10.86 10.98
N ARG A 62 10.04 -11.23 9.70
CA ARG A 62 10.12 -12.64 9.27
C ARG A 62 11.33 -13.37 9.86
N ALA A 63 12.43 -12.67 10.13
CA ALA A 63 13.65 -13.23 10.71
C ALA A 63 13.68 -13.16 12.25
N GLY A 64 12.55 -12.83 12.87
CA GLY A 64 12.41 -12.63 14.31
C GLY A 64 12.28 -11.15 14.68
N MET A 65 12.27 -10.86 15.99
CA MET A 65 12.13 -9.49 16.47
C MET A 65 13.41 -8.68 16.23
N ARG A 66 13.28 -7.42 15.80
CA ARG A 66 14.40 -6.51 15.52
C ARG A 66 14.13 -5.13 16.11
N THR A 67 15.20 -4.49 16.58
CA THR A 67 15.15 -3.10 17.05
C THR A 67 15.13 -2.17 15.84
N LEU A 68 14.12 -1.32 15.78
CA LEU A 68 14.01 -0.24 14.79
C LEU A 68 15.11 0.79 15.07
N LEU A 69 15.96 1.07 14.08
CA LEU A 69 17.07 2.01 14.25
C LEU A 69 16.71 3.44 13.86
N GLY A 70 15.75 3.59 12.95
CA GLY A 70 15.42 4.88 12.37
C GLY A 70 14.10 4.86 11.63
N ILE A 71 13.53 6.05 11.46
CA ILE A 71 12.33 6.27 10.65
C ILE A 71 12.60 7.43 9.71
N ASP A 72 12.50 7.16 8.41
CA ASP A 72 12.62 8.18 7.38
C ASP A 72 11.25 8.50 6.78
N THR A 73 11.02 9.78 6.46
CA THR A 73 9.78 10.23 5.81
C THR A 73 10.05 10.71 4.38
N PRO A 74 10.12 9.79 3.39
CA PRO A 74 10.51 10.14 2.01
C PRO A 74 9.45 10.97 1.27
N ALA A 75 8.21 11.02 1.78
CA ALA A 75 7.12 11.83 1.26
C ALA A 75 6.09 12.07 2.40
N PRO A 76 5.17 13.04 2.25
CA PRO A 76 4.13 13.28 3.25
C PRO A 76 3.33 12.00 3.55
N LYS A 77 3.17 11.69 4.85
CA LYS A 77 2.45 10.48 5.33
C LYS A 77 3.03 9.16 4.82
N ARG A 78 4.33 9.14 4.49
CA ARG A 78 5.09 7.94 4.14
C ARG A 78 6.20 7.71 5.15
N PHE A 79 6.35 6.47 5.58
CA PHE A 79 7.30 6.06 6.59
C PHE A 79 8.15 4.90 6.08
N LYS A 80 9.46 5.03 6.18
CA LYS A 80 10.42 3.95 5.92
C LYS A 80 11.05 3.55 7.23
N LEU A 81 11.12 2.25 7.48
CA LEU A 81 11.65 1.69 8.71
C LEU A 81 13.06 1.16 8.45
N THR A 82 14.03 1.69 9.17
CA THR A 82 15.44 1.38 8.99
C THR A 82 15.90 0.44 10.09
N PHE A 83 16.53 -0.66 9.70
CA PHE A 83 17.11 -1.67 10.60
C PHE A 83 18.61 -1.82 10.28
N GLU A 84 19.33 -2.70 10.99
CA GLU A 84 20.75 -2.98 10.69
C GLU A 84 21.00 -3.49 9.27
N ARG A 85 19.97 -4.08 8.66
CA ARG A 85 19.91 -4.56 7.29
C ARG A 85 18.45 -4.51 6.82
N GLU A 86 18.21 -4.64 5.52
CA GLU A 86 16.84 -4.72 5.03
C GLU A 86 16.11 -5.95 5.60
N GLU A 87 14.92 -5.73 6.16
CA GLU A 87 14.12 -6.75 6.83
C GLU A 87 12.71 -6.83 6.21
N ILE A 88 12.09 -8.01 6.33
CA ILE A 88 10.70 -8.22 5.92
C ILE A 88 9.82 -8.11 7.15
N ILE A 89 8.98 -7.09 7.23
CA ILE A 89 8.12 -6.81 8.38
C ILE A 89 6.67 -7.26 8.11
N TYR A 90 5.91 -7.48 9.18
CA TYR A 90 4.47 -7.71 9.10
C TYR A 90 3.71 -6.39 9.25
N ALA A 91 3.00 -5.99 8.20
CA ALA A 91 2.27 -4.72 8.11
C ALA A 91 0.93 -4.91 7.39
N ASP A 92 -0.17 -4.45 7.99
CA ASP A 92 -1.55 -4.61 7.47
C ASP A 92 -1.91 -6.05 7.08
N GLY A 93 -1.34 -7.03 7.78
CA GLY A 93 -1.53 -8.45 7.50
C GLY A 93 -0.72 -8.99 6.31
N LEU A 94 0.15 -8.16 5.72
CA LEU A 94 1.07 -8.53 4.64
C LEU A 94 2.51 -8.59 5.14
N MET A 95 3.36 -9.32 4.41
CA MET A 95 4.80 -9.20 4.54
C MET A 95 5.29 -8.13 3.57
N VAL A 96 6.05 -7.14 4.07
CA VAL A 96 6.56 -6.03 3.26
C VAL A 96 8.04 -5.77 3.55
N MET A 97 8.78 -5.33 2.55
CA MET A 97 10.17 -4.91 2.69
C MET A 97 10.25 -3.58 3.45
N SER A 98 11.11 -3.46 4.45
CA SER A 98 11.12 -2.33 5.39
C SER A 98 11.48 -0.98 4.75
N GLU A 99 12.42 -0.96 3.80
CA GLU A 99 12.89 0.27 3.17
C GLU A 99 12.04 0.71 1.97
N THR A 100 11.55 -0.25 1.19
CA THR A 100 10.80 0.03 -0.04
C THR A 100 9.29 0.01 0.16
N GLY A 101 8.81 -0.68 1.19
CA GLY A 101 7.40 -0.98 1.43
C GLY A 101 6.82 -2.04 0.50
N VAL A 102 7.60 -2.55 -0.47
CA VAL A 102 7.09 -3.48 -1.48
C VAL A 102 6.62 -4.79 -0.82
N PRO A 103 5.43 -5.31 -1.17
CA PRO A 103 4.98 -6.61 -0.69
C PRO A 103 5.96 -7.73 -1.05
N PHE A 104 6.30 -8.55 -0.07
CA PHE A 104 7.13 -9.74 -0.23
C PHE A 104 6.24 -10.97 -0.39
N ALA A 105 6.30 -11.60 -1.57
CA ALA A 105 5.70 -12.91 -1.81
C ALA A 105 6.76 -13.98 -1.52
N ALA A 106 6.48 -14.87 -0.56
CA ALA A 106 7.35 -15.98 -0.16
C ALA A 106 7.20 -17.19 -1.10
#